data_AF-X1BH26-F1
#
_entry.id   AF-X1BH26-F1
#
_cell.length_a   1.000
_cell.length_b   1.000
_cell.length_c   1.000
_cell.angle_alpha   90.00
_cell.angle_beta   90.00
_cell.angle_gamma   90.00
#
_symmetry.space_group_name_H-M   'P 1'
#
loop_
_entity.id
_entity.type
_entity.pdbx_description
1 polymer ?
#
loop_
_entity_poly.entity_id
_entity_poly.type
_entity_poly.pdbx_seq_one_letter_code
_entity_poly.pdbx_strand_id
1 'polypeptide(L)' 'MEVAKKYIEVFKKFPPNKAPGKAIIPVAVTTDKNGINILTISEVDDDDAQTFQDALNWASDNMVEYINIEGFEYKTR' A
#
# COMPACT_ATOMS: atom_id res chain seq x y z
N MET A 1 14.89 -7.76 -7.13
CA MET A 1 14.80 -6.61 -8.07
C MET A 1 13.40 -6.42 -8.64
N GLU A 2 12.62 -7.48 -8.86
CA GLU A 2 11.27 -7.39 -9.44
C GLU A 2 10.30 -6.56 -8.60
N VAL A 3 10.26 -6.77 -7.28
CA VAL A 3 9.46 -5.97 -6.34
C VAL A 3 9.78 -4.48 -6.42
N ALA A 4 11.06 -4.11 -6.52
CA ALA A 4 11.47 -2.70 -6.60
C ALA A 4 11.06 -2.05 -7.93
N LYS A 5 11.13 -2.78 -9.05
CA LYS A 5 10.63 -2.29 -10.34
C LYS A 5 9.11 -2.14 -10.32
N LYS A 6 8.39 -3.15 -9.82
CA LYS A 6 6.94 -3.10 -9.63
C LYS A 6 6.55 -1.94 -8.72
N TYR A 7 7.29 -1.68 -7.66
CA TYR A 7 7.06 -0.54 -6.78
C TYR A 7 7.08 0.80 -7.52
N ILE A 8 8.05 1.02 -8.41
CA ILE A 8 8.11 2.25 -9.23
C ILE A 8 6.91 2.34 -10.19
N GLU A 9 6.47 1.21 -10.77
CA GLU A 9 5.28 1.17 -11.63
C GLU A 9 4.00 1.53 -10.85
N VAL A 10 3.81 0.92 -9.69
CA VAL A 10 2.64 1.15 -8.83
C VAL A 10 2.65 2.57 -8.30
N PHE A 11 3.79 3.10 -7.86
CA PHE A 11 3.90 4.49 -7.38
C PHE A 11 3.48 5.52 -8.44
N LYS A 12 3.75 5.24 -9.73
CA LYS A 12 3.30 6.09 -10.83
C LYS A 12 1.80 5.96 -11.09
N LYS A 13 1.25 4.76 -10.96
CA LYS A 13 -0.19 4.47 -11.15
C LYS A 13 -1.04 5.03 -10.01
N PHE A 14 -0.52 4.98 -8.78
CA PHE A 14 -1.18 5.37 -7.55
C PHE A 14 -0.30 6.33 -6.75
N PRO A 15 -0.20 7.61 -7.19
CA PRO A 15 0.65 8.56 -6.49
C PRO A 15 0.06 8.89 -5.10
N PRO A 16 0.88 8.97 -4.03
CA PRO A 16 0.40 9.14 -2.66
C PRO A 16 -0.41 10.41 -2.41
N ASN A 17 -0.18 11.47 -3.19
CA ASN A 17 -0.91 12.75 -3.07
C ASN A 17 -2.38 12.68 -3.53
N LYS A 18 -2.79 11.55 -4.13
CA LYS A 18 -4.18 11.27 -4.51
C LYS A 18 -4.84 10.21 -3.62
N ALA A 19 -4.16 9.74 -2.58
CA ALA A 19 -4.73 8.79 -1.65
C ALA A 19 -5.85 9.47 -0.82
N PRO A 20 -6.94 8.75 -0.47
CA PRO A 20 -8.02 9.29 0.37
C PRO A 20 -7.60 9.59 1.83
N GLY A 21 -6.39 9.18 2.22
CA GLY A 21 -5.81 9.42 3.53
C GLY A 21 -4.45 10.09 3.44
N LYS A 22 -4.04 10.74 4.53
CA LYS A 22 -2.72 11.34 4.68
C LYS A 22 -1.75 10.30 5.21
N ALA A 23 -0.72 9.98 4.44
CA ALA A 23 0.34 9.10 4.93
C ALA A 23 1.08 9.73 6.13
N ILE A 24 1.04 9.07 7.29
CA ILE A 24 1.85 9.39 8.47
C ILE A 24 3.24 8.74 8.31
N ILE A 25 3.25 7.47 7.91
CA ILE A 25 4.45 6.73 7.51
C ILE A 25 4.24 6.30 6.05
N PRO A 26 4.85 7.00 5.08
CA PRO A 26 4.60 6.74 3.66
C PRO A 26 5.02 5.34 3.25
N VAL A 27 6.22 4.90 3.65
CA VAL A 27 6.72 3.53 3.48
C VAL A 27 7.78 3.23 4.54
N ALA A 28 7.59 2.17 5.31
CA ALA A 28 8.63 1.51 6.09
C ALA A 28 8.93 0.14 5.46
N VAL A 29 10.20 -0.11 5.14
CA VAL A 29 10.66 -1.38 4.57
C VAL A 29 11.52 -2.08 5.59
N THR A 30 11.17 -3.32 5.93
CA THR A 30 12.02 -4.19 6.73
C THR A 30 12.24 -5.51 6.01
N THR A 31 13.31 -6.21 6.36
CA THR A 31 13.63 -7.53 5.80
C THR A 31 13.86 -8.51 6.93
N ASP A 32 13.27 -9.69 6.83
CA ASP A 32 13.51 -10.79 7.74
C ASP A 32 13.71 -12.10 6.96
N LYS A 33 13.81 -13.23 7.69
CA LYS A 33 14.04 -14.56 7.10
C LYS A 33 12.91 -15.03 6.15
N ASN A 34 11.74 -14.39 6.21
CA ASN A 34 10.57 -14.71 5.40
C ASN A 34 10.41 -13.77 4.20
N GLY A 35 11.21 -12.70 4.09
CA GLY A 35 11.21 -11.82 2.92
C GLY A 35 11.25 -10.33 3.24
N ILE A 36 10.60 -9.54 2.38
CA ILE A 36 10.49 -8.08 2.49
C ILE A 36 9.11 -7.75 3.06
N ASN A 37 9.07 -7.01 4.16
CA ASN A 37 7.84 -6.46 4.72
C ASN A 37 7.76 -4.98 4.38
N ILE A 38 6.59 -4.54 3.92
CA ILE A 38 6.29 -3.14 3.61
C ILE A 38 5.12 -2.72 4.49
N LEU A 39 5.29 -1.63 5.23
CA LEU A 39 4.26 -1.03 6.08
C LEU A 39 4.04 0.42 5.68
N THR A 40 2.77 0.79 5.50
CA THR A 40 2.33 2.18 5.35
C THR A 40 1.31 2.45 6.45
N ILE A 41 1.43 3.60 7.10
CA ILE A 41 0.45 4.08 8.08
C ILE A 41 -0.13 5.38 7.54
N SER A 42 -1.44 5.43 7.42
CA SER A 42 -2.17 6.61 6.95
C SER A 42 -3.23 7.01 7.96
N GLU A 43 -3.40 8.31 8.12
CA GLU A 43 -4.54 8.93 8.77
C GLU A 43 -5.66 9.04 7.74
N VAL A 44 -6.84 8.51 8.07
CA VAL A 44 -8.04 8.60 7.24
C VAL A 44 -9.12 9.21 8.12
N ASP A 45 -9.85 10.18 7.59
CA ASP A 45 -11.01 10.76 8.27
C ASP A 45 -12.12 9.70 8.29
N ASP A 46 -12.47 9.20 9.47
CA ASP A 46 -13.44 8.11 9.68
C ASP A 46 -14.85 8.62 10.02
N ASP A 47 -15.01 9.93 10.22
CA ASP A 47 -16.33 10.57 10.35
C ASP A 47 -17.12 10.53 9.03
N ASP A 48 -16.43 10.28 7.91
CA ASP A 48 -17.00 9.95 6.61
C ASP A 48 -16.68 8.50 6.22
N ALA A 49 -17.66 7.61 6.44
CA ALA A 49 -17.56 6.19 6.11
C ALA A 49 -17.19 5.93 4.63
N GLN A 50 -17.54 6.84 3.71
CA GLN A 50 -17.16 6.72 2.31
C GLN A 50 -15.66 6.96 2.12
N THR A 51 -15.10 7.98 2.78
CA THR A 51 -13.66 8.27 2.75
C THR A 51 -12.84 7.11 3.33
N PHE A 52 -13.31 6.48 4.41
CA PHE A 52 -12.69 5.27 4.94
C PHE A 52 -12.74 4.09 3.95
N GLN A 53 -13.90 3.83 3.35
CA GLN A 53 -14.05 2.75 2.38
C GLN A 53 -13.20 3.00 1.12
N ASP A 54 -13.11 4.24 0.66
CA ASP A 54 -12.28 4.63 -0.48
C ASP A 54 -10.79 4.42 -0.18
N ALA A 55 -10.34 4.69 1.05
CA ALA A 55 -8.97 4.42 1.48
C ALA A 55 -8.65 2.92 1.46
N LEU A 56 -9.57 2.07 1.93
CA LEU A 56 -9.43 0.61 1.87
C LEU A 56 -9.39 0.08 0.44
N ASN A 57 -10.25 0.60 -0.44
CA ASN A 57 -10.28 0.25 -1.85
C ASN A 57 -8.98 0.68 -2.54
N TRP A 58 -8.52 1.91 -2.29
CA TRP A 58 -7.27 2.41 -2.83
C TRP A 58 -6.07 1.57 -2.41
N ALA A 59 -5.98 1.21 -1.13
CA ALA A 59 -4.92 0.33 -0.62
C ALA A 59 -5.00 -1.06 -1.27
N SER A 60 -6.19 -1.63 -1.41
CA SER A 60 -6.41 -2.93 -2.05
C SER A 60 -5.99 -2.92 -3.53
N ASP A 61 -6.38 -1.89 -4.28
CA ASP A 61 -6.01 -1.73 -5.70
C ASP A 61 -4.50 -1.63 -5.89
N ASN A 62 -3.81 -0.89 -5.01
CA ASN A 62 -2.36 -0.82 -5.01
C ASN A 62 -1.73 -2.20 -4.81
N MET A 63 -2.29 -3.02 -3.92
CA MET A 63 -1.72 -4.32 -3.54
C MET A 63 -1.99 -5.42 -4.56
N VAL A 64 -3.12 -5.37 -5.28
CA VAL A 64 -3.44 -6.30 -6.37
C VAL A 64 -2.35 -6.28 -7.46
N GLU A 65 -1.67 -5.16 -7.68
CA GLU A 65 -0.57 -5.07 -8.64
C GLU A 65 0.64 -5.97 -8.31
N TYR A 66 0.75 -6.44 -7.06
CA TYR A 66 1.82 -7.32 -6.60
C TYR A 66 1.37 -8.79 -6.46
N ILE A 67 0.09 -9.11 -6.68
CA ILE A 67 -0.47 -10.45 -6.37
C ILE A 67 0.20 -11.59 -7.15
N ASN A 68 0.77 -11.30 -8.32
CA ASN A 68 1.45 -12.28 -9.15
C ASN A 68 2.94 -12.46 -8.79
N ILE A 69 3.45 -11.71 -7.83
CA ILE A 69 4.82 -11.88 -7.34
C ILE A 69 4.83 -13.03 -6.34
N GLU A 70 5.62 -14.06 -6.63
CA GLU A 70 5.78 -15.22 -5.75
C GLU A 70 6.20 -14.78 -4.34
N GLY A 71 5.49 -15.27 -3.32
CA GLY A 71 5.74 -14.94 -1.92
C GLY A 71 5.14 -13.62 -1.43
N PHE A 72 4.32 -12.94 -2.24
CA PHE A 72 3.61 -11.73 -1.79
C PHE A 72 2.46 -12.07 -0.84
N GLU A 73 2.45 -11.44 0.33
CA GLU A 73 1.34 -11.49 1.30
C GLU A 73 0.88 -10.08 1.66
N TYR A 74 -0.45 -9.90 1.82
CA TYR A 74 -1.05 -8.63 2.22
C TYR A 74 -2.04 -8.81 3.38
N LYS A 75 -2.01 -7.88 4.34
CA LYS A 75 -2.93 -7.84 5.49
C LYS A 75 -3.31 -6.39 5.77
N THR A 76 -4.58 -6.04 5.63
CA THR A 76 -5.19 -4.83 6.22
C THR A 76 -5.53 -5.08 7.68
N ARG A 77 -5.23 -4.11 8.56
CA ARG A 77 -5.67 -4.10 9.95
C ARG A 77 -6.13 -2.72 10.34
#